data_AF-A0A526RX28-F1
#
_entry.id   AF-A0A526RX28-F1
#
_cell.length_a   1.000
_cell.length_b   1.000
_cell.length_c   1.000
_cell.angle_alpha   90.00
_cell.angle_beta   90.00
_cell.angle_gamma   90.00
#
_symmetry.space_group_name_H-M   'P 1'
#
loop_
_entity.id
_entity.type
_entity.pdbx_description
1 polymer ?
#
loop_
_entity_poly.entity_id
_entity_poly.type
_entity_poly.pdbx_seq_one_letter_code
_entity_poly.pdbx_strand_id
1 'polypeptide(L)'
;MPSLRIYIDSLLEGAAPKVPRRELSHLERLELVRRHGDFSLAYSTAVQQKLSYFSDGDGYIAFGTKMKHHFALGDPVVHPSDRLGYIRRFVEAAGGPWFVQIGAETARVLA
;
A
#
# COMPACT_ATOMS: atom_id res chain seq x y z
N MET A 1 -25.74 11.58 12.00
CA MET A 1 -24.67 12.57 11.74
C MET A 1 -23.34 11.86 11.92
N PRO A 2 -22.41 11.88 10.95
CA PRO A 2 -21.06 11.39 11.21
C PRO A 2 -20.48 12.16 12.40
N SER A 3 -19.80 11.46 13.31
CA SER A 3 -19.19 12.12 14.46
C SER A 3 -18.13 13.13 14.01
N LEU A 4 -17.89 14.18 14.80
CA LEU A 4 -16.87 15.20 14.52
C LEU A 4 -15.51 14.58 14.15
N ARG A 5 -15.18 13.45 14.78
CA ARG A 5 -13.99 12.65 14.47
C ARG A 5 -13.96 12.18 13.02
N ILE A 6 -15.03 11.59 12.50
CA ILE A 6 -15.09 11.08 11.12
C ILE A 6 -14.89 12.22 10.11
N TYR A 7 -15.45 13.40 10.42
CA TYR A 7 -15.29 14.58 9.58
C TYR A 7 -13.84 15.07 9.56
N ILE A 8 -13.21 15.20 10.73
CA ILE A 8 -11.80 15.60 10.84
C ILE A 8 -10.89 14.57 10.14
N ASP A 9 -11.13 13.28 10.34
CA ASP A 9 -10.37 12.20 9.70
C ASP A 9 -10.46 12.33 8.16
N SER A 10 -11.66 12.53 7.62
CA SER A 10 -11.87 12.71 6.17
C SER A 10 -11.17 13.96 5.61
N LEU A 11 -11.19 15.08 6.33
CA LEU A 11 -10.46 16.28 5.92
C LEU A 11 -8.94 16.06 5.87
N LEU A 12 -8.39 15.39 6.89
CA LEU A 12 -6.96 15.11 6.97
C LEU A 12 -6.53 14.08 5.91
N GLU A 13 -7.33 13.05 5.65
CA GLU A 13 -7.09 12.11 4.54
C GLU A 13 -7.19 12.81 3.18
N GLY A 14 -8.11 13.76 3.01
CA GLY A 14 -8.27 14.57 1.81
C GLY A 14 -7.04 15.41 1.48
N ALA A 15 -6.30 15.86 2.50
CA ALA A 15 -5.08 16.64 2.38
C ALA A 15 -3.81 15.81 2.11
N ALA A 16 -3.88 14.48 2.15
CA ALA A 16 -2.76 13.62 1.79
C ALA A 16 -2.46 13.68 0.28
N PRO A 17 -1.20 13.42 -0.13
CA PRO A 17 -0.83 13.24 -1.53
C PRO A 17 -1.77 12.27 -2.28
N LYS A 18 -2.00 12.53 -3.57
CA LYS A 18 -2.89 11.69 -4.39
C LYS A 18 -2.09 10.56 -5.03
N VAL A 19 -2.00 9.45 -4.31
CA VAL A 19 -1.43 8.20 -4.85
C VAL A 19 -2.39 7.60 -5.88
N PRO A 20 -1.93 7.26 -7.10
CA PRO A 20 -2.72 6.51 -8.08
C PRO A 20 -3.22 5.18 -7.49
N ARG A 21 -4.52 4.92 -7.62
CA ARG A 21 -5.14 3.70 -7.09
C ARG A 21 -5.65 2.84 -8.24
N ARG A 22 -5.44 1.54 -8.13
CA ARG A 22 -6.13 0.54 -8.94
C ARG A 22 -7.15 -0.17 -8.07
N GLU A 23 -8.39 -0.21 -8.52
CA GLU A 23 -9.40 -1.08 -7.94
C GLU A 23 -9.04 -2.52 -8.27
N LEU A 24 -8.58 -3.27 -7.27
CA LEU A 24 -8.30 -4.70 -7.37
C LEU A 24 -9.41 -5.47 -6.68
N SER A 25 -10.07 -6.37 -7.41
CA SER A 25 -11.02 -7.29 -6.83
C SER A 25 -10.34 -8.19 -5.79
N HIS A 26 -11.12 -8.80 -4.91
CA HIS A 26 -10.60 -9.76 -3.94
C HIS A 26 -9.86 -10.93 -4.60
N LEU A 27 -10.38 -11.44 -5.73
CA LEU A 27 -9.77 -12.55 -6.46
C LEU A 27 -8.45 -12.13 -7.12
N GLU A 28 -8.37 -10.93 -7.72
CA GLU A 28 -7.11 -10.42 -8.28
C GLU A 28 -6.03 -10.25 -7.20
N ARG A 29 -6.41 -9.74 -6.01
CA ARG A 29 -5.48 -9.60 -4.89
C ARG A 29 -4.92 -10.94 -4.44
N LEU A 30 -5.80 -11.95 -4.29
CA LEU A 30 -5.39 -13.29 -3.92
C LEU A 30 -4.50 -13.94 -4.99
N GLU A 31 -4.78 -13.70 -6.26
CA GLU A 31 -3.95 -14.25 -7.35
C GLU A 31 -2.57 -13.59 -7.40
N LEU A 32 -2.48 -12.28 -7.19
CA LEU A 32 -1.19 -11.59 -7.08
C LEU A 32 -0.38 -12.08 -5.87
N VAL A 33 -1.03 -12.29 -4.72
CA VAL A 33 -0.37 -12.87 -3.54
C VAL A 33 0.05 -14.31 -3.75
N ARG A 34 -0.73 -15.12 -4.46
CA ARG A 34 -0.34 -16.50 -4.79
C ARG A 34 0.94 -16.53 -5.64
N ARG A 35 1.09 -15.56 -6.54
CA ARG A 35 2.24 -15.50 -7.46
C ARG A 35 3.47 -14.86 -6.82
N HIS A 36 3.29 -13.78 -6.05
CA HIS A 36 4.38 -12.91 -5.61
C HIS A 36 4.49 -12.73 -4.09
N GLY A 37 3.54 -13.27 -3.31
CA GLY A 37 3.56 -13.17 -1.86
C GLY A 37 4.61 -14.09 -1.25
N ASP A 38 5.40 -13.55 -0.32
CA ASP A 38 6.52 -14.22 0.32
C ASP A 38 6.30 -14.47 1.83
N PHE A 39 5.43 -13.70 2.50
CA PHE A 39 5.14 -13.81 3.92
C PHE A 39 3.65 -13.67 4.26
N SER A 40 3.25 -14.04 5.49
CA SER A 40 1.85 -14.01 5.94
C SER A 40 1.20 -12.63 5.82
N LEU A 41 1.98 -11.56 5.94
CA LEU A 41 1.49 -10.19 5.81
C LEU A 41 1.02 -9.87 4.38
N ALA A 42 1.62 -10.48 3.34
CA ALA A 42 1.13 -10.36 1.96
C ALA A 42 -0.28 -10.95 1.81
N TYR A 43 -0.61 -12.01 2.56
CA TYR A 43 -1.98 -12.51 2.60
C TYR A 43 -2.92 -11.53 3.31
N SER A 44 -2.49 -10.93 4.43
CA SER A 44 -3.27 -9.89 5.13
C SER A 44 -3.60 -8.71 4.21
N THR A 45 -2.68 -8.28 3.34
CA THR A 45 -2.93 -7.18 2.39
C THR A 45 -3.97 -7.52 1.32
N ALA A 46 -4.17 -8.80 0.98
CA ALA A 46 -5.20 -9.25 0.04
C ALA A 46 -6.60 -9.39 0.66
N VAL A 47 -6.69 -9.74 1.94
CA VAL A 47 -7.98 -10.08 2.58
C VAL A 47 -8.52 -8.97 3.47
N GLN A 48 -7.66 -8.10 4.01
CA GLN A 48 -8.07 -7.00 4.86
C GLN A 48 -8.90 -5.98 4.08
N GLN A 49 -9.96 -5.50 4.72
CA GLN A 49 -10.85 -4.49 4.15
C GLN A 49 -10.27 -3.08 4.30
N LYS A 50 -10.73 -2.16 3.45
CA LYS A 50 -10.41 -0.71 3.51
C LYS A 50 -8.94 -0.35 3.22
N LEU A 51 -8.19 -1.24 2.57
CA LEU A 51 -6.89 -0.90 2.00
C LEU A 51 -7.07 -0.32 0.60
N SER A 52 -6.17 0.60 0.24
CA SER A 52 -5.97 1.08 -1.13
C SER A 52 -4.79 0.35 -1.76
N TYR A 53 -4.76 0.28 -3.09
CA TYR A 53 -3.75 -0.45 -3.82
C TYR A 53 -3.09 0.43 -4.87
N PHE A 54 -1.78 0.67 -4.71
CA PHE A 54 -0.95 1.23 -5.76
C PHE A 54 -0.44 0.09 -6.64
N SER A 55 -0.83 0.07 -7.91
CA SER A 55 -0.53 -1.01 -8.85
C SER A 55 -0.44 -0.44 -10.27
N ASP A 56 0.61 -0.81 -11.00
CA ASP A 56 0.80 -0.44 -12.41
C ASP A 56 0.98 -1.65 -13.35
N GLY A 57 0.63 -2.84 -12.86
CA GLY A 57 0.83 -4.06 -13.63
C GLY A 57 0.69 -5.31 -12.76
N ASP A 58 1.72 -6.16 -12.78
CA ASP A 58 1.72 -7.46 -12.13
C ASP A 58 2.20 -7.41 -10.68
N GLY A 59 1.60 -6.52 -9.90
CA GLY A 59 1.89 -6.39 -8.48
C GLY A 59 1.16 -5.22 -7.84
N TYR A 60 1.32 -5.08 -6.52
CA TYR A 60 0.76 -3.95 -5.78
C TYR A 60 1.54 -3.61 -4.51
N ILE A 61 1.37 -2.37 -4.05
CA ILE A 61 1.63 -1.95 -2.67
C ILE A 61 0.29 -1.63 -2.03
N ALA A 62 -0.03 -2.32 -0.93
CA ALA A 62 -1.25 -2.05 -0.18
C ALA A 62 -0.98 -0.98 0.87
N PHE A 63 -1.87 0.00 0.97
CA PHE A 63 -1.69 1.10 1.90
C PHE A 63 -3.01 1.61 2.50
N GLY A 64 -2.91 2.17 3.70
CA GLY A 64 -3.94 3.00 4.32
C GLY A 64 -3.53 4.47 4.31
N THR A 65 -4.48 5.38 4.45
CA THR A 65 -4.20 6.81 4.66
C THR A 65 -4.77 7.22 6.01
N LYS A 66 -3.98 7.92 6.81
CA LYS A 66 -4.43 8.44 8.11
C LYS A 66 -3.61 9.66 8.49
N MET A 67 -4.25 10.69 9.05
CA MET A 67 -3.58 11.92 9.50
C MET A 67 -2.61 12.51 8.45
N LYS A 68 -3.05 12.63 7.18
CA LYS A 68 -2.26 13.10 6.02
C LYS A 68 -1.11 12.18 5.56
N HIS A 69 -0.87 11.05 6.21
CA HIS A 69 0.21 10.12 5.85
C HIS A 69 -0.33 8.83 5.23
N HIS A 70 0.44 8.28 4.29
CA HIS A 70 0.22 6.95 3.73
C HIS A 70 1.04 5.92 4.49
N PHE A 71 0.40 4.80 4.83
CA PHE A 71 0.99 3.69 5.55
C PHE A 71 0.97 2.48 4.63
N ALA A 72 2.10 2.14 4.02
CA ALA A 72 2.26 0.90 3.28
C ALA A 72 2.37 -0.28 4.25
N LEU A 73 1.54 -1.30 4.05
CA LEU A 73 1.49 -2.48 4.90
C LEU A 73 2.27 -3.61 4.23
N GLY A 74 3.34 -4.07 4.88
CA GLY A 74 4.17 -5.16 4.39
C GLY A 74 4.99 -4.82 3.15
N ASP A 75 5.69 -5.83 2.65
CA ASP A 75 6.50 -5.72 1.44
C ASP A 75 5.60 -5.60 0.19
N PRO A 76 6.07 -4.95 -0.89
CA PRO A 76 5.36 -4.95 -2.16
C PRO A 76 5.09 -6.38 -2.66
N VAL A 77 3.84 -6.66 -3.01
CA VAL A 77 3.41 -7.93 -3.61
C VAL A 77 3.62 -7.82 -5.11
N VAL A 78 4.84 -8.08 -5.55
CA VAL A 78 5.30 -7.95 -6.94
C VAL A 78 6.49 -8.86 -7.16
N HIS A 79 6.80 -9.18 -8.42
CA HIS A 79 8.02 -9.91 -8.76
C HIS A 79 9.27 -9.21 -8.16
N PRO A 80 10.24 -9.96 -7.58
CA PRO A 80 11.39 -9.35 -6.89
C PRO A 80 12.21 -8.35 -7.73
N SER A 81 12.32 -8.56 -9.05
CA SER A 81 13.02 -7.62 -9.95
C SER A 81 12.39 -6.24 -10.01
N ASP A 82 11.08 -6.14 -9.77
CA ASP A 82 10.30 -4.92 -9.98
C ASP A 82 10.07 -4.16 -8.68
N ARG A 83 10.37 -4.80 -7.53
CA ARG A 83 10.15 -4.27 -6.18
C ARG A 83 10.78 -2.88 -5.98
N LEU A 84 12.03 -2.70 -6.42
CA LEU A 84 12.73 -1.41 -6.34
C LEU A 84 11.99 -0.31 -7.12
N GLY A 85 11.52 -0.63 -8.33
CA GLY A 85 10.78 0.31 -9.17
C GLY A 85 9.45 0.70 -8.52
N TYR A 86 8.72 -0.28 -7.99
CA TYR A 86 7.46 -0.06 -7.27
C TYR A 86 7.62 0.84 -6.05
N ILE A 87 8.63 0.58 -5.21
CA ILE A 87 8.90 1.39 -4.01
C ILE A 87 9.19 2.84 -4.39
N ARG A 88 10.07 3.07 -5.37
CA ARG A 88 10.43 4.44 -5.80
C ARG A 88 9.22 5.23 -6.31
N ARG A 89 8.44 4.64 -7.22
CA ARG A 89 7.24 5.29 -7.78
C ARG A 89 6.19 5.54 -6.70
N PHE A 90 6.02 4.62 -5.75
CA PHE A 90 5.10 4.81 -4.65
C PHE A 90 5.56 5.90 -3.68
N VAL A 91 6.85 5.93 -3.31
CA VAL A 91 7.40 6.98 -2.43
C VAL A 91 7.24 8.37 -3.06
N GLU A 92 7.51 8.48 -4.36
CA GLU A 92 7.32 9.71 -5.14
C GLU A 92 5.84 10.14 -5.13
N ALA A 93 4.92 9.24 -5.46
CA ALA A 93 3.49 9.54 -5.50
C ALA A 93 2.89 9.83 -4.10
N ALA A 94 3.41 9.18 -3.06
CA ALA A 94 2.89 9.25 -1.70
C ALA A 94 3.53 10.36 -0.85
N GLY A 95 4.57 11.04 -1.34
CA GLY A 95 5.16 12.19 -0.66
C GLY A 95 5.73 11.87 0.73
N GLY A 96 6.46 10.76 0.86
CA GLY A 96 7.03 10.29 2.14
C GLY A 96 6.12 9.35 2.93
N PRO A 97 5.74 8.19 2.35
CA PRO A 97 4.94 7.20 3.05
C PRO A 97 5.75 6.52 4.17
N TRP A 98 5.04 5.94 5.15
CA TRP A 98 5.63 5.05 6.14
C TRP A 98 5.39 3.60 5.77
N PHE A 99 6.44 2.81 5.84
CA PHE A 99 6.38 1.37 5.60
C PHE A 99 6.32 0.63 6.93
N VAL A 100 5.31 -0.22 7.10
CA VAL A 100 4.99 -0.89 8.36
C VAL A 100 5.17 -2.39 8.18
N GLN A 101 5.96 -3.02 9.07
CA GLN A 101 6.21 -4.47 9.09
C GLN A 101 6.80 -5.00 7.76
N ILE A 102 7.82 -4.31 7.25
CA ILE A 102 8.56 -4.70 6.04
C ILE A 102 9.77 -5.58 6.34
N GLY A 103 10.17 -6.38 5.35
CA GLY A 103 11.39 -7.16 5.39
C GLY A 103 12.67 -6.33 5.18
N ALA A 104 13.82 -6.94 5.45
CA ALA A 104 15.13 -6.29 5.36
C ALA A 104 15.50 -5.86 3.93
N GLU A 105 14.96 -6.51 2.89
CA GLU A 105 15.21 -6.13 1.50
C GLU A 105 14.53 -4.81 1.14
N THR A 106 13.24 -4.66 1.48
CA THR A 106 12.50 -3.41 1.30
C THR A 106 13.11 -2.29 2.15
N ALA A 107 13.49 -2.58 3.40
CA ALA A 107 14.09 -1.58 4.28
C ALA A 107 15.41 -1.04 3.72
N ARG A 108 16.24 -1.89 3.10
CA ARG A 108 17.49 -1.48 2.45
C ARG A 108 17.29 -0.52 1.27
N VAL A 109 16.13 -0.59 0.61
CA VAL A 109 15.78 0.34 -0.49
C VAL A 109 15.37 1.72 0.03
N LEU A 110 14.89 1.80 1.27
CA LEU A 110 14.36 3.02 1.88
C LEU A 110 15.39 3.81 2.70
N ALA A 111 16.54 3.21 2.99
CA ALA A 111 17.66 3.81 3.72
C ALA A 111 18.53 4.67 2.80
#